data_AF-A0A6V8TWP3-F1
#
_entry.id   AF-A0A6V8TWP3-F1
#
_cell.length_a   1.000
_cell.length_b   1.000
_cell.length_c   1.000
_cell.angle_alpha   90.00
_cell.angle_beta   90.00
_cell.angle_gamma   90.00
#
_symmetry.space_group_name_H-M   'P 1'
#
loop_
_entity.id
_entity.type
_entity.pdbx_description
1 polymer ?
#
loop_
_entity_poly.entity_id
_entity_poly.type
_entity_poly.pdbx_seq_one_letter_code
_entity_poly.pdbx_strand_id
1 'polypeptide(L)'
;EKLKNYRLSDFDDIRAEKRAVLEKHKEEYSVKYNEINEKIKAKMKVLDDGLQELIAKKRGLIQQQSTISDEIRNLDYQYKNWVNFMEELNKRK
;
A
#
# COMPACT_ATOMS: atom_id res chain seq x y z
N GLU A 1 10.53 53.82 36.29
CA GLU A 1 11.23 54.93 35.59
C GLU A 1 12.20 54.54 34.48
N LYS A 2 12.87 53.38 34.51
CA LYS A 2 13.90 53.01 33.51
C LYS A 2 13.43 52.78 32.06
N LEU A 3 12.12 52.72 31.79
CA LEU A 3 11.58 52.53 30.44
C LEU A 3 11.09 53.83 29.76
N LYS A 4 11.13 54.98 30.46
CA LYS A 4 10.63 56.26 29.91
C LYS A 4 11.53 56.87 28.82
N ASN A 5 12.73 56.34 28.61
CA ASN A 5 13.76 56.91 27.72
C ASN A 5 14.00 56.12 26.42
N TYR A 6 13.28 55.01 26.18
CA TYR A 6 13.44 54.24 24.95
C TYR A 6 12.35 54.59 23.94
N ARG A 7 12.75 54.84 22.69
CA ARG A 7 11.85 54.97 21.53
C ARG A 7 11.65 53.60 20.90
N LEU A 8 10.53 53.42 20.20
CA LEU A 8 10.23 52.16 19.49
C LEU A 8 11.31 51.78 18.46
N SER A 9 11.99 52.78 17.90
CA SER A 9 13.12 52.62 16.98
C SER A 9 14.33 51.95 17.62
N ASP A 10 14.52 52.10 18.93
CA ASP A 10 15.67 51.54 19.66
C ASP A 10 15.61 50.01 19.75
N PHE A 11 14.48 49.42 19.33
CA PHE A 11 14.26 47.96 19.28
C PHE A 11 14.10 47.42 17.86
N ASP A 12 14.27 48.25 16.82
CA ASP A 12 14.03 47.83 15.44
C ASP A 12 15.04 46.75 14.99
N ASP A 13 16.31 46.84 15.41
CA ASP A 13 17.33 45.82 15.16
C ASP A 13 16.95 44.47 15.78
N ILE A 14 16.51 44.48 17.04
CA ILE A 14 16.04 43.27 17.75
C ILE A 14 14.78 42.69 17.06
N ARG A 15 13.89 43.56 16.56
CA ARG A 15 12.67 43.12 15.85
C ARG A 15 13.01 42.52 14.49
N ALA A 16 13.97 43.09 13.77
CA ALA A 16 14.46 42.57 12.50
C ALA A 16 15.15 41.21 12.69
N GLU A 17 16.00 41.08 13.69
CA GLU A 17 16.67 39.82 14.04
C GLU A 17 15.66 38.73 14.40
N LYS A 18 14.67 39.03 15.26
CA LYS A 18 13.60 38.07 15.60
C LYS A 18 12.77 37.65 14.38
N ARG A 19 12.49 38.57 13.45
CA ARG A 19 11.80 38.24 12.20
C ARG A 19 12.63 37.31 11.31
N ALA A 20 13.93 37.59 11.17
CA ALA A 20 14.84 36.75 10.39
C ALA A 20 14.95 35.33 10.98
N VAL A 21 15.02 35.20 12.30
CA VAL A 21 15.02 33.89 13.00
C VAL A 21 13.72 33.14 12.77
N LEU A 22 12.57 33.82 12.85
CA LEU A 22 11.27 33.21 12.59
C LEU A 22 11.14 32.70 11.15
N GLU A 23 11.62 33.47 10.17
CA GLU A 23 11.54 33.08 8.77
C GLU A 23 12.45 31.90 8.47
N LYS A 24 13.67 31.90 9.02
CA LYS A 24 14.57 30.74 8.96
C LYS A 24 13.93 29.48 9.58
N HIS A 25 13.28 29.61 10.74
CA HIS A 25 12.58 28.49 11.37
C HIS A 25 11.41 27.96 10.54
N LYS A 26 10.65 28.84 9.86
CA LYS A 26 9.58 28.42 8.94
C LYS A 26 10.13 27.66 7.75
N GLU A 27 11.22 28.14 7.16
CA GLU A 27 11.90 27.46 6.05
C GLU A 27 12.39 26.07 6.46
N GLU A 28 13.10 25.99 7.59
CA GLU A 28 13.58 24.71 8.14
C GLU A 28 12.44 23.73 8.46
N TYR A 29 11.33 24.24 9.02
CA TYR A 29 10.14 23.44 9.28
C TYR A 29 9.51 22.93 7.98
N SER A 30 9.39 23.78 6.96
CA SER A 30 8.86 23.41 5.64
C SER A 30 9.71 22.32 4.99
N VAL A 31 11.03 22.42 5.05
CA VAL A 31 11.95 21.39 4.55
C VAL A 31 11.73 20.06 5.27
N LYS A 32 11.74 20.05 6.61
CA LYS A 32 11.52 18.83 7.41
C LYS A 32 10.13 18.22 7.17
N TYR A 33 9.11 19.07 7.05
CA TYR A 33 7.76 18.62 6.73
C TYR A 33 7.72 17.92 5.37
N ASN A 34 8.32 18.52 4.34
CA ASN A 34 8.36 17.94 3.00
C ASN A 34 9.13 16.61 2.99
N GLU A 35 10.26 16.51 3.71
CA GLU A 35 10.99 15.25 3.84
C GLU A 35 10.15 14.14 4.47
N ILE A 36 9.39 14.45 5.53
CA ILE A 36 8.49 13.49 6.18
C ILE A 36 7.36 13.11 5.22
N ASN A 37 6.76 14.09 4.55
CA ASN A 37 5.66 13.86 3.61
C ASN A 37 6.08 12.94 2.45
N GLU A 38 7.25 13.18 1.85
CA GLU A 38 7.77 12.33 0.77
C GLU A 38 8.10 10.91 1.26
N LYS A 39 8.65 10.76 2.48
CA LYS A 39 8.84 9.43 3.09
C LYS A 39 7.50 8.70 3.31
N ILE A 40 6.46 9.41 3.75
CA ILE A 40 5.12 8.83 3.91
C ILE A 40 4.55 8.40 2.56
N LYS A 41 4.61 9.27 1.54
CA LYS A 41 4.15 8.95 0.17
C LYS A 41 4.86 7.72 -0.39
N ALA A 42 6.19 7.64 -0.23
CA ALA A 42 6.97 6.49 -0.69
C ALA A 42 6.52 5.19 0.01
N LYS A 43 6.30 5.21 1.34
CA LYS A 43 5.78 4.06 2.07
C LYS A 43 4.37 3.67 1.65
N MET A 44 3.49 4.66 1.44
CA MET A 44 2.12 4.41 0.97
C MET A 44 2.12 3.77 -0.41
N LYS A 45 3.00 4.21 -1.31
CA LYS A 45 3.16 3.61 -2.64
C LYS A 45 3.60 2.15 -2.55
N VAL A 46 4.63 1.85 -1.76
CA VAL A 46 5.10 0.46 -1.57
C VAL A 46 3.99 -0.44 -1.01
N LEU A 47 3.17 0.07 -0.08
CA LEU A 47 2.02 -0.66 0.44
C LEU A 47 0.95 -0.92 -0.64
N ASP A 48 0.63 0.08 -1.46
CA ASP A 48 -0.34 -0.06 -2.54
C ASP A 48 0.15 -1.05 -3.61
N ASP A 49 1.41 -0.93 -4.03
CA ASP A 49 2.04 -1.86 -4.97
C ASP A 49 1.99 -3.31 -4.44
N GLY A 50 2.29 -3.51 -3.15
CA GLY A 50 2.20 -4.81 -2.49
C GLY A 50 0.77 -5.36 -2.40
N LEU A 51 -0.22 -4.50 -2.16
CA LEU A 51 -1.64 -4.89 -2.18
C LEU A 51 -2.08 -5.32 -3.58
N GLN A 52 -1.68 -4.60 -4.62
CA GLN A 52 -1.98 -4.97 -6.01
C GLN A 52 -1.38 -6.32 -6.38
N GLU A 53 -0.13 -6.58 -5.98
CA GLU A 53 0.51 -7.88 -6.19
C GLU A 53 -0.25 -9.02 -5.50
N LEU A 54 -0.67 -8.83 -4.24
CA LEU A 54 -1.47 -9.81 -3.51
C LEU A 54 -2.82 -10.08 -4.17
N ILE A 55 -3.49 -9.04 -4.67
CA ILE A 55 -4.76 -9.17 -5.41
C ILE A 55 -4.54 -9.98 -6.69
N ALA A 56 -3.47 -9.71 -7.44
CA ALA A 56 -3.13 -10.44 -8.65
C ALA A 56 -2.86 -11.93 -8.34
N LYS A 57 -2.07 -12.23 -7.30
CA LYS A 57 -1.82 -13.61 -6.85
C LYS A 57 -3.10 -14.32 -6.45
N LYS A 58 -3.98 -13.66 -5.68
CA LYS A 58 -5.29 -14.22 -5.28
C LYS A 58 -6.14 -14.59 -6.49
N ARG A 59 -6.21 -13.72 -7.50
CA ARG A 59 -6.94 -14.01 -8.75
C ARG A 59 -6.36 -15.23 -9.48
N GLY A 60 -5.04 -15.33 -9.56
CA GLY A 60 -4.36 -16.50 -10.13
C GLY A 60 -4.69 -17.80 -9.40
N LEU A 61 -4.67 -17.78 -8.06
CA LEU A 61 -5.04 -18.95 -7.25
C LEU A 61 -6.50 -19.38 -7.45
N ILE A 62 -7.43 -18.42 -7.53
CA ILE A 62 -8.84 -18.72 -7.81
C ILE A 62 -9.00 -19.39 -9.18
N GLN A 63 -8.28 -18.91 -10.21
CA GLN A 63 -8.33 -19.52 -11.53
C GLN A 63 -7.78 -20.96 -11.51
N GLN A 64 -6.64 -21.18 -10.83
CA GLN A 64 -6.06 -22.52 -10.68
C GLN A 64 -7.02 -23.46 -9.94
N GLN A 65 -7.67 -22.98 -8.88
CA GLN A 65 -8.67 -23.76 -8.13
C GLN A 65 -9.86 -24.13 -9.01
N SER A 66 -10.32 -23.22 -9.87
CA SER A 66 -11.37 -23.49 -10.84
C SER A 66 -10.97 -24.61 -11.80
N THR A 67 -9.78 -24.51 -12.39
CA THR A 67 -9.25 -25.51 -13.33
C THR A 67 -9.14 -26.89 -12.67
N ILE A 68 -8.57 -26.97 -11.47
CA ILE A 68 -8.46 -28.25 -10.72
C ILE A 68 -9.84 -28.84 -10.43
N SER A 69 -10.82 -27.99 -10.07
CA SER A 69 -12.20 -28.44 -9.83
C SER A 69 -12.82 -29.07 -11.09
N ASP A 70 -12.60 -28.46 -12.25
CA ASP A 70 -13.08 -29.00 -13.53
C ASP A 70 -12.39 -30.30 -13.92
N GLU A 71 -11.08 -30.40 -13.68
CA GLU A 71 -10.32 -31.64 -13.90
C GLU A 71 -10.82 -32.78 -13.01
N ILE A 72 -11.09 -32.51 -11.72
CA ILE A 72 -11.66 -33.49 -10.79
C ILE A 72 -13.01 -33.99 -11.29
N ARG A 73 -13.90 -33.09 -11.76
CA ARG A 73 -15.20 -33.47 -12.32
C ARG A 73 -15.05 -34.35 -13.57
N ASN A 74 -14.10 -34.02 -14.45
CA ASN A 74 -13.85 -34.82 -15.63
C ASN A 74 -13.32 -36.21 -15.25
N LEU A 75 -12.41 -36.32 -14.29
CA LEU A 75 -11.90 -37.60 -13.81
C LEU A 75 -13.00 -38.46 -13.16
N ASP A 76 -13.88 -37.86 -12.35
CA ASP A 76 -15.05 -38.55 -11.78
C ASP A 76 -15.97 -39.10 -12.87
N TYR A 77 -16.22 -38.31 -13.92
CA TYR A 77 -17.00 -38.76 -15.08
C TYR A 77 -16.33 -39.93 -15.82
N GLN A 78 -15.04 -39.81 -16.10
CA GLN A 78 -14.27 -40.88 -16.75
C GLN A 78 -14.27 -42.17 -15.92
N TYR A 79 -14.10 -42.05 -14.60
CA TYR A 79 -14.15 -43.18 -13.68
C TYR A 79 -15.51 -43.88 -13.72
N LYS A 80 -16.60 -43.13 -13.63
CA LYS A 80 -17.97 -43.70 -13.70
C LYS A 80 -18.22 -44.42 -15.02
N ASN A 81 -17.78 -43.85 -16.14
CA ASN A 81 -17.88 -44.51 -17.44
C ASN A 81 -17.08 -45.82 -17.49
N TRP A 82 -15.87 -45.82 -16.94
CA TRP A 82 -15.04 -47.01 -16.87
C TRP A 82 -15.67 -48.11 -16.01
N VAL A 83 -16.24 -47.76 -14.85
CA VAL A 83 -16.97 -48.71 -13.99
C VAL A 83 -18.16 -49.32 -14.74
N ASN A 84 -18.98 -48.50 -15.39
CA ASN A 84 -20.13 -48.99 -16.18
C ASN A 84 -19.68 -49.96 -17.28
N PHE A 85 -18.60 -49.62 -17.99
CA PHE A 85 -18.03 -50.48 -19.02
C PHE A 85 -17.58 -51.84 -18.46
N MET A 86 -16.91 -51.85 -17.30
CA MET A 86 -16.48 -53.08 -16.63
C MET A 86 -17.66 -53.94 -16.16
N GLU A 87 -18.73 -53.31 -15.65
CA GLU A 87 -19.97 -54.00 -15.29
C GLU A 87 -20.65 -54.65 -16.51
N GLU A 88 -20.72 -53.94 -17.64
CA GLU A 88 -21.25 -54.50 -18.89
C GLU A 88 -20.44 -55.70 -19.38
N LEU A 89 -19.10 -55.63 -19.32
CA LEU A 89 -18.24 -56.75 -19.69
C LEU A 89 -18.48 -57.96 -18.79
N ASN A 90 -18.63 -57.77 -17.49
CA ASN A 90 -18.90 -58.86 -16.56
C ASN A 90 -20.26 -59.52 -16.78
N LYS A 91 -21.29 -58.76 -17.20
CA LYS A 91 -22.62 -59.31 -17.53
C LYS A 91 -22.64 -60.15 -18.81
N ARG A 92 -21.65 -59.98 -19.69
CA ARG A 92 -21.54 -60.70 -20.98
C ARG A 92 -20.66 -61.96 -20.88
N LYS A 93 -19.96 -62.17 -19.76
CA LYS A 93 -19.23 -63.40 -19.45
C LYS A 93 -20.14 -64.38 -18.73
#